data_AF-A0A0M8PVY0-F1
#
_entry.id   AF-A0A0M8PVY0-F1
#
_cell.length_a   1.000
_cell.length_b   1.000
_cell.length_c   1.000
_cell.angle_alpha   90.00
_cell.angle_beta   90.00
_cell.angle_gamma   90.00
#
_symmetry.space_group_name_H-M   'P 1'
#
loop_
_entity.id
_entity.type
_entity.pdbx_description
1 polymer ?
#
loop_
_entity_poly.entity_id
_entity_poly.type
_entity_poly.pdbx_seq_one_letter_code
_entity_poly.pdbx_strand_id
1 'polypeptide(L)' 'MSVSNTGTKSFYYKIQNIDKETKIVNSVLKGNESFEKVFKGFPKGAYFITYRVQDEEQSVDIKLKVKVELLP' A
#
# COMPACT_ATOMS: atom_id res chain seq x y z
N MET A 1 0.37 -10.73 6.91
CA MET A 1 0.05 -9.42 7.52
C MET A 1 -1.02 -8.80 6.66
N SER A 2 -2.27 -8.69 7.16
CA SER A 2 -3.35 -8.04 6.42
C SER A 2 -3.40 -6.56 6.82
N VAL A 3 -3.35 -5.67 5.83
CA VAL A 3 -3.59 -4.24 6.04
C VAL A 3 -4.94 -3.94 5.41
N SER A 4 -5.90 -3.55 6.26
CA SER A 4 -7.30 -3.38 5.91
C SER A 4 -7.75 -1.95 6.23
N ASN A 5 -8.47 -1.30 5.32
CA ASN A 5 -9.09 -0.01 5.60
C ASN A 5 -10.37 -0.20 6.44
N THR A 6 -10.26 -0.13 7.76
CA THR A 6 -11.40 -0.33 8.69
C THR A 6 -12.01 0.97 9.23
N GLY A 7 -11.40 2.13 8.97
CA GLY A 7 -11.78 3.40 9.60
C GLY A 7 -12.14 4.55 8.65
N THR A 8 -11.85 4.45 7.36
CA THR A 8 -12.02 5.59 6.41
C THR A 8 -12.71 5.20 5.11
N LYS A 9 -13.42 6.14 4.47
CA LYS A 9 -14.14 5.86 3.22
C LYS A 9 -13.20 5.51 2.08
N SER A 10 -12.06 6.19 2.01
CA SER A 10 -10.98 5.88 1.10
C SER A 10 -9.67 6.54 1.52
N PHE A 11 -8.55 5.90 1.21
CA PHE A 11 -7.25 6.56 1.23
C PHE A 11 -6.51 6.32 -0.09
N TYR A 12 -5.71 7.30 -0.47
CA TYR A 12 -4.80 7.19 -1.61
C TYR A 12 -3.57 6.44 -1.15
N TYR A 13 -3.05 5.55 -1.99
CA TYR A 13 -1.79 4.89 -1.71
C TYR A 13 -0.87 4.92 -2.93
N LYS A 14 0.43 4.96 -2.63
CA LYS A 14 1.54 4.85 -3.57
C LYS A 14 2.44 3.71 -3.12
N ILE A 15 2.73 2.77 -4.01
CA ILE A 15 3.70 1.69 -3.77
C ILE A 15 4.91 1.90 -4.67
N GLN A 16 6.10 1.86 -4.09
CA GLN A 16 7.37 1.99 -4.81
C GLN A 16 8.28 0.80 -4.47
N ASN A 17 8.81 0.11 -5.47
CA ASN A 17 9.85 -0.90 -5.26
C ASN A 17 11.19 -0.21 -4.92
N ILE A 18 11.88 -0.70 -3.90
CA ILE A 18 13.15 -0.16 -3.38
C ILE A 18 14.34 -0.77 -4.11
N ASP A 19 14.24 -2.05 -4.48
CA ASP A 19 15.31 -2.83 -5.10
C ASP A 19 15.43 -2.55 -6.62
N LYS A 20 14.33 -2.13 -7.23
CA LYS A 20 14.19 -1.76 -8.64
C LYS A 20 13.47 -0.42 -8.69
N GLU A 21 14.14 0.65 -9.09
CA GLU A 21 13.65 2.05 -9.05
C GLU A 21 12.36 2.37 -9.87
N THR A 22 11.61 1.38 -10.36
CA THR A 22 10.70 1.60 -11.50
C THR A 22 9.24 1.23 -11.29
N LYS A 23 8.85 0.35 -10.35
CA LYS A 23 7.42 0.01 -10.19
C LYS A 23 6.76 0.93 -9.17
N ILE A 24 6.12 1.98 -9.69
CA ILE A 24 5.25 2.88 -8.94
C ILE A 24 3.79 2.54 -9.25
N VAL A 25 3.03 2.18 -8.22
CA VAL A 25 1.56 2.02 -8.32
C VAL A 25 0.92 3.12 -7.50
N ASN A 26 0.06 3.92 -8.12
CA ASN A 26 -0.78 4.91 -7.45
C ASN A 26 -2.23 4.48 -7.60
N SER A 27 -2.97 4.35 -6.50
CA SER A 27 -4.39 3.98 -6.55
C SER A 27 -5.11 4.44 -5.28
N VAL A 28 -6.40 4.16 -5.22
CA VAL A 28 -7.26 4.42 -4.07
C VAL A 28 -7.74 3.08 -3.50
N LEU A 29 -7.61 2.91 -2.19
CA LEU A 29 -8.22 1.78 -1.48
C LEU A 29 -9.53 2.25 -0.87
N LYS A 30 -10.65 1.65 -1.27
CA LYS A 30 -11.97 1.98 -0.70
C LYS A 30 -12.13 1.35 0.68
N GLY A 31 -13.10 1.83 1.45
CA GLY A 31 -13.46 1.26 2.75
C GLY A 31 -13.74 -0.24 2.63
N ASN A 32 -13.23 -1.02 3.57
CA ASN A 32 -13.29 -2.49 3.61
C ASN A 32 -12.51 -3.23 2.50
N GLU A 33 -11.76 -2.55 1.64
CA GLU A 33 -10.79 -3.20 0.76
C GLU A 33 -9.48 -3.50 1.50
N SER A 34 -8.80 -4.56 1.06
CA SER A 34 -7.54 -5.05 1.62
C SER A 34 -6.42 -4.95 0.59
N PHE A 35 -5.22 -4.65 1.09
CA PHE A 35 -4.00 -4.61 0.28
C PHE A 35 -3.56 -5.99 -0.27
N GLU A 36 -4.11 -7.10 0.21
CA GLU A 36 -3.71 -8.44 -0.24
C GLU A 36 -3.84 -8.63 -1.76
N LYS A 37 -4.92 -8.09 -2.34
CA LYS A 37 -5.11 -8.12 -3.80
C LYS A 37 -4.12 -7.23 -4.54
N VAL A 38 -3.65 -6.16 -3.90
CA VAL A 38 -2.71 -5.20 -4.49
C VAL A 38 -1.32 -5.81 -4.66
N PHE A 39 -0.86 -6.60 -3.67
CA PHE A 39 0.45 -7.26 -3.74
C PHE A 39 0.47 -8.54 -4.57
N LYS A 40 -0.69 -9.10 -4.90
CA LYS A 40 -0.77 -10.30 -5.72
C LYS A 40 -0.20 -10.02 -7.12
N GLY A 41 0.88 -10.71 -7.48
CA GLY A 41 1.60 -10.51 -8.75
C GLY A 41 2.73 -9.48 -8.69
N PHE A 42 3.05 -8.94 -7.51
CA PHE A 42 4.28 -8.17 -7.34
C PHE A 42 5.49 -9.14 -7.31
N PRO A 43 6.61 -8.80 -7.98
CA PRO A 43 7.82 -9.59 -7.87
C PRO A 43 8.34 -9.59 -6.43
N LYS A 44 9.21 -10.56 -6.09
CA LYS A 44 9.93 -10.53 -4.81
C LYS A 44 10.73 -9.23 -4.70
N GLY A 45 10.75 -8.65 -3.51
CA GLY A 45 11.54 -7.45 -3.22
C GLY A 45 11.01 -6.63 -2.05
N ALA A 46 11.69 -5.53 -1.76
CA ALA A 46 11.32 -4.56 -0.77
C ALA A 46 10.53 -3.40 -1.40
N TYR A 47 9.51 -2.92 -0.70
CA TYR A 47 8.59 -1.90 -1.18
C TYR A 47 8.33 -0.86 -0.10
N PHE A 48 8.22 0.40 -0.51
CA PHE A 48 7.59 1.45 0.29
C PHE A 48 6.14 1.61 -0.11
N ILE A 49 5.26 1.68 0.88
CA ILE A 49 3.86 2.06 0.72
C ILE A 49 3.69 3.39 1.43
N THR A 50 3.31 4.42 0.70
CA THR A 50 2.87 5.69 1.26
C THR A 50 1.36 5.76 1.13
N TYR A 51 0.63 6.10 2.18
CA TYR A 51 -0.80 6.35 2.09
C TYR A 51 -1.18 7.70 2.68
N ARG A 52 -2.19 8.32 2.06
CA ARG A 52 -2.77 9.61 2.43
C ARG A 52 -4.25 9.43 2.72
N VAL A 53 -4.62 9.60 3.98
CA VAL A 53 -6.01 9.55 4.43
C VAL A 53 -6.69 10.85 4.02
N GLN A 54 -7.81 10.75 3.29
CA GLN A 54 -8.50 11.92 2.73
C GLN A 54 -9.59 12.49 3.67
N ASP A 55 -10.13 11.65 4.57
CA ASP A 55 -11.19 12.02 5.52
C ASP A 55 -10.67 12.69 6.81
N GLU A 56 -9.35 12.75 7.02
CA GLU A 56 -8.78 13.45 8.18
C GLU A 56 -8.55 14.93 7.85
N GLU A 57 -8.89 15.81 8.81
CA GLU A 57 -8.74 17.27 8.72
C GLU A 57 -7.31 17.70 8.38
N GLN A 58 -6.34 16.83 8.70
CA GLN A 58 -4.97 16.89 8.19
C GLN A 58 -4.63 15.58 7.49
N SER A 59 -4.06 15.69 6.30
CA SER A 59 -3.53 14.52 5.62
C SER A 59 -2.28 14.01 6.31
N VAL A 60 -2.37 12.81 6.88
CA VAL A 60 -1.22 12.10 7.43
C VAL A 60 -0.61 11.21 6.34
N ASP A 61 0.67 11.43 6.05
CA ASP A 61 1.46 10.55 5.19
C ASP A 61 2.13 9.48 6.05
N ILE A 62 1.76 8.22 5.85
CA ILE A 62 2.39 7.10 6.56
C ILE A 62 3.18 6.25 5.57
N LYS A 63 4.44 5.97 5.92
CA LYS A 63 5.38 5.20 5.10
C LYS A 63 5.64 3.83 5.71
N LEU A 64 5.17 2.77 5.05
CA LEU A 64 5.40 1.38 5.44
C LEU A 64 6.48 0.75 4.55
N LYS A 65 7.41 -0.02 5.13
CA LYS A 65 8.36 -0.85 4.38
C LYS A 65 7.92 -2.32 4.45
N VAL A 66 7.72 -2.95 3.30
CA VAL A 66 7.23 -4.34 3.19
C VAL A 66 8.20 -5.17 2.35
N LYS A 67 8.41 -6.43 2.74
CA LYS A 67 9.18 -7.42 1.98
C LYS A 67 8.22 -8.46 1.39
N VAL A 68 8.26 -8.67 0.08
CA VAL A 68 7.47 -9.69 -0.63
C VAL A 68 8.34 -10.92 -0.87
N GLU A 69 7.90 -12.06 -0.37
CA GLU A 69 8.56 -13.36 -0.50
C GLU A 69 7.57 -14.40 -1.06
N LEU A 70 8.10 -15.49 -1.64
CA LEU A 70 7.26 -16.63 -2.03
C LEU A 70 7.03 -17.46 -0.77
N LEU A 71 5.76 -17.73 -0.45
CA LEU A 71 5.42 -18.70 0.58
C LEU A 71 5.63 -20.12 0.00
N PRO A 72 6.22 -21.05 0.78
CA PRO A 72 6.33 -22.45 0.40
C PRO A 72 4.96 -23.15 0.30
#